data_AF-A0A480ARE2-F1
#
_entry.id   AF-A0A480ARE2-F1
#
_cell.length_a   1.000
_cell.length_b   1.000
_cell.length_c   1.000
_cell.angle_alpha   90.00
_cell.angle_beta   90.00
_cell.angle_gamma   90.00
#
_symmetry.space_group_name_H-M   'P 1'
#
loop_
_entity.id
_entity.type
_entity.pdbx_description
1 polymer ?
#
loop_
_entity_poly.entity_id
_entity_poly.type
_entity_poly.pdbx_seq_one_letter_code
_entity_poly.pdbx_strand_id
1 'polypeptide(L)'
;MAGIAMPDRAAGSTAATKSKSKTLATWLALLGGLLGAHRFYLHGWRDVLGWLHALGSLIGLVGVVRMLNLGQDDHAAWLLIPLFGAMVVVAMLSTIVLGLTPDERWAERRGQPLQDTRWAPVIAVVIALLVGGAALMGTLAFAGQMFFEYQKLSA
;
A
#
# COMPACT_ATOMS: atom_id res chain seq x y z
N MET A 1 7.53 18.30 64.66
CA MET A 1 6.31 17.52 64.37
C MET A 1 5.59 18.16 63.19
N ALA A 2 5.13 17.31 62.27
CA ALA A 2 4.24 17.56 61.13
C ALA A 2 4.75 18.49 60.01
N GLY A 3 5.29 17.87 58.96
CA GLY A 3 5.58 18.47 57.67
C GLY A 3 4.33 18.88 56.90
N ILE A 4 4.51 19.91 56.08
CA ILE A 4 3.52 20.47 55.16
C ILE A 4 3.21 19.41 54.09
N ALA A 5 1.97 18.91 54.10
CA ALA A 5 1.47 18.02 53.06
C ALA A 5 1.43 18.78 51.72
N MET A 6 2.27 18.36 50.78
CA MET A 6 2.21 18.77 49.37
C MET A 6 0.95 18.12 48.75
N PRO A 7 0.08 18.85 48.05
CA PRO A 7 -1.06 18.23 47.38
C PRO A 7 -0.56 17.35 46.22
N ASP A 8 -0.92 16.06 46.26
CA ASP A 8 -0.73 15.12 45.16
C ASP A 8 -1.35 15.70 43.88
N ARG A 9 -0.49 16.06 42.92
CA ARG A 9 -0.93 16.42 41.58
C ARG A 9 -1.55 15.18 40.97
N ALA A 10 -2.87 15.24 40.78
CA ALA A 10 -3.68 14.27 40.07
C ALA A 10 -2.91 13.72 38.85
N ALA A 11 -2.61 12.43 38.88
CA ALA A 11 -2.17 11.68 37.72
C ALA A 11 -3.30 11.75 36.69
N GLY A 12 -3.22 12.74 35.79
CA GLY A 12 -4.11 12.85 34.66
C GLY A 12 -4.03 11.54 33.89
N SER A 13 -5.15 10.82 33.84
CA SER A 13 -5.35 9.73 32.89
C SER A 13 -5.20 10.34 31.49
N THR A 14 -4.01 10.21 30.91
CA THR A 14 -3.78 10.48 29.50
C THR A 14 -4.64 9.49 28.75
N ALA A 15 -5.79 9.96 28.25
CA ALA A 15 -6.62 9.21 27.32
C ALA A 15 -5.69 8.60 26.26
N ALA A 16 -5.59 7.27 26.26
CA ALA A 16 -4.69 6.56 25.37
C ALA A 16 -5.16 6.81 23.93
N THR A 17 -4.56 7.81 23.27
CA THR A 17 -4.74 8.04 21.84
C THR A 17 -4.36 6.75 21.14
N LYS A 18 -5.28 6.16 20.38
CA LYS A 18 -5.05 4.87 19.69
C LYS A 18 -3.82 4.98 18.79
N SER A 19 -2.68 4.47 19.25
CA SER A 19 -1.41 4.51 18.52
C SER A 19 -1.50 3.64 17.27
N LYS A 20 -1.05 4.15 16.12
CA LYS A 20 -1.01 3.37 14.88
C LYS A 20 0.36 2.76 14.69
N SER A 21 0.41 1.44 14.48
CA SER A 21 1.64 0.70 14.28
C SER A 21 2.13 0.85 12.84
N LYS A 22 3.40 1.26 12.68
CA LYS A 22 4.06 1.31 11.37
C LYS A 22 4.18 -0.07 10.76
N THR A 23 4.61 -1.06 11.55
CA THR A 23 4.67 -2.47 11.12
C THR A 23 3.34 -2.92 10.54
N LEU A 24 2.23 -2.73 11.26
CA LEU A 24 0.92 -3.12 10.77
C LEU A 24 0.55 -2.38 9.47
N ALA A 25 0.80 -1.07 9.40
CA ALA A 25 0.55 -0.30 8.19
C ALA A 25 1.33 -0.83 6.97
N THR A 26 2.61 -1.18 7.15
CA THR A 26 3.46 -1.74 6.10
C THR A 26 2.98 -3.11 5.65
N TRP A 27 2.63 -4.01 6.58
CA TRP A 27 2.11 -5.34 6.23
C TRP A 27 0.72 -5.28 5.57
N LEU A 28 -0.13 -4.34 5.99
CA LEU A 28 -1.39 -4.07 5.31
C LEU A 28 -1.19 -3.52 3.90
N ALA A 29 -0.11 -2.76 3.67
CA ALA A 29 0.23 -2.30 2.33
C ALA A 29 0.74 -3.43 1.45
N LEU A 30 1.50 -4.36 2.02
CA LEU A 30 2.02 -5.51 1.28
C LEU A 30 0.89 -6.47 0.87
N LEU A 31 0.10 -6.91 1.85
CA LEU A 31 -0.88 -7.98 1.65
C LEU A 31 -2.24 -7.48 1.15
N GLY A 32 -2.65 -6.29 1.63
CA GLY A 32 -3.94 -5.67 1.30
C GLY A 32 -3.78 -4.42 0.44
N GLY A 33 -2.61 -4.20 -0.16
CA GLY A 33 -2.29 -2.99 -0.90
C GLY A 33 -3.25 -2.72 -2.05
N LEU A 34 -3.55 -3.74 -2.86
CA LEU A 34 -4.49 -3.67 -3.98
C LEU A 34 -5.90 -3.22 -3.56
N LEU A 35 -6.33 -3.58 -2.34
CA LEU A 35 -7.62 -3.16 -1.79
C LEU A 35 -7.53 -1.81 -1.05
N GLY A 36 -6.36 -1.18 -0.96
CA GLY A 36 -6.15 0.05 -0.21
C GLY A 36 -6.17 -0.14 1.32
N ALA A 37 -5.97 -1.35 1.83
CA ALA A 37 -6.12 -1.67 3.26
C ALA A 37 -5.26 -0.79 4.17
N HIS A 38 -4.03 -0.48 3.76
CA HIS A 38 -3.15 0.44 4.48
C HIS A 38 -3.72 1.86 4.56
N ARG A 39 -4.37 2.35 3.50
CA ARG A 39 -5.00 3.68 3.51
C ARG A 39 -6.21 3.72 4.42
N PHE A 40 -7.05 2.69 4.40
CA PHE A 40 -8.19 2.60 5.33
C PHE A 40 -7.73 2.48 6.78
N TYR A 41 -6.63 1.79 7.06
CA TYR A 41 -6.02 1.78 8.39
C TYR A 41 -5.55 3.18 8.83
N LEU A 42 -4.97 3.96 7.91
CA LEU A 42 -4.37 5.26 8.22
C LEU A 42 -5.35 6.43 8.23
N HIS A 43 -6.31 6.48 7.30
CA HIS A 43 -7.24 7.59 7.10
C HIS A 43 -8.71 7.23 7.34
N GLY A 44 -9.03 5.94 7.53
CA GLY A 44 -10.39 5.45 7.71
C GLY A 44 -11.15 5.23 6.40
N TRP A 45 -12.39 4.78 6.51
CA TRP A 45 -13.27 4.40 5.39
C TRP A 45 -13.69 5.54 4.46
N ARG A 46 -13.46 6.80 4.88
CA ARG A 46 -13.77 8.01 4.08
C ARG A 46 -12.65 8.37 3.10
N ASP A 47 -11.57 7.59 3.04
CA ASP A 47 -10.46 7.84 2.12
C ASP A 47 -10.85 7.50 0.67
N VAL A 48 -11.23 8.52 -0.09
CA VAL A 48 -11.59 8.43 -1.52
C VAL A 48 -10.45 7.83 -2.34
N LEU A 49 -9.19 8.12 -2.01
CA LEU A 49 -8.04 7.57 -2.74
C LEU A 49 -7.85 6.08 -2.43
N GLY A 50 -8.18 5.64 -1.22
CA GLY A 50 -8.23 4.21 -0.87
C GLY A 50 -9.26 3.46 -1.73
N TRP A 51 -10.46 4.04 -1.87
CA TRP A 51 -11.51 3.49 -2.73
C TRP A 51 -11.14 3.51 -4.21
N LEU A 52 -10.53 4.59 -4.71
CA LEU A 52 -10.07 4.68 -6.09
C LEU A 52 -9.01 3.62 -6.39
N HIS A 53 -8.09 3.37 -5.47
CA HIS A 53 -7.07 2.35 -5.63
C HIS A 53 -7.68 0.93 -5.64
N ALA A 54 -8.64 0.66 -4.74
CA ALA A 54 -9.37 -0.60 -4.72
C ALA A 54 -10.15 -0.82 -6.02
N LEU A 55 -10.86 0.20 -6.48
CA LEU A 55 -11.63 0.14 -7.72
C LEU A 55 -10.73 -0.04 -8.94
N GLY A 56 -9.63 0.71 -9.04
CA GLY A 56 -8.64 0.57 -10.11
C GLY A 56 -8.03 -0.83 -10.14
N SER A 57 -7.73 -1.41 -8.98
CA SER A 57 -7.22 -2.78 -8.87
C SER A 57 -8.25 -3.82 -9.30
N LEU A 58 -9.53 -3.65 -8.93
CA LEU A 58 -10.62 -4.53 -9.35
C LEU A 58 -10.89 -4.43 -10.86
N ILE A 59 -10.90 -3.22 -11.41
CA ILE A 59 -11.04 -2.99 -12.86
C ILE A 59 -9.87 -3.66 -13.60
N GLY A 60 -8.64 -3.49 -13.14
CA GLY A 60 -7.49 -4.17 -13.72
C GLY A 60 -7.62 -5.70 -13.62
N LEU A 61 -8.09 -6.23 -12.50
CA LEU A 61 -8.27 -7.67 -12.28
C LEU A 61 -9.27 -8.27 -13.29
N VAL A 62 -10.31 -7.52 -13.67
CA VAL A 62 -11.22 -7.92 -14.75
C VAL A 62 -10.45 -8.17 -16.06
N GLY A 63 -9.40 -7.41 -16.35
CA GLY A 63 -8.52 -7.65 -17.50
C GLY A 63 -7.83 -9.01 -17.47
N VAL A 64 -7.28 -9.37 -16.31
CA VAL A 64 -6.63 -10.68 -16.10
C VAL A 64 -7.65 -11.81 -16.27
N VAL A 65 -8.83 -11.67 -15.67
CA VAL A 65 -9.91 -12.67 -15.81
C VAL A 65 -10.36 -12.79 -17.26
N ARG A 66 -10.50 -11.68 -17.99
CA ARG A 66 -10.88 -11.70 -19.40
C ARG A 66 -9.85 -12.41 -20.25
N MET A 67 -8.57 -12.11 -20.08
CA MET A 67 -7.47 -12.79 -20.76
C MET A 67 -7.49 -14.30 -20.53
N LEU A 68 -7.72 -14.74 -19.29
CA LEU A 68 -7.77 -16.17 -18.96
C LEU A 68 -8.95 -16.90 -19.61
N ASN A 69 -10.07 -16.22 -19.87
CA ASN A 69 -11.29 -16.83 -20.40
C ASN A 69 -11.49 -16.64 -21.91
N LEU A 70 -11.06 -15.50 -22.45
CA LEU A 70 -11.28 -15.07 -23.84
C LEU A 70 -10.01 -15.12 -24.69
N GLY A 71 -8.85 -15.36 -24.07
CA GLY A 71 -7.56 -15.36 -24.73
C GLY A 71 -6.98 -13.95 -24.96
N GLN A 72 -5.83 -13.91 -25.64
CA GLN A 72 -5.04 -12.70 -25.84
C GLN A 72 -5.64 -11.71 -26.86
N ASP A 73 -6.58 -12.19 -27.67
CA ASP A 73 -7.24 -11.41 -28.72
C ASP A 73 -8.26 -10.40 -28.16
N ASP A 74 -8.58 -10.43 -26.87
CA ASP A 74 -9.47 -9.44 -26.26
C ASP A 74 -8.78 -8.08 -26.10
N HIS A 75 -9.10 -7.14 -26.99
CA HIS A 75 -8.55 -5.78 -26.97
C HIS A 75 -8.79 -5.03 -25.66
N ALA A 76 -9.85 -5.37 -24.90
CA ALA A 76 -10.07 -4.75 -23.60
C ALA A 76 -9.00 -5.18 -22.58
N ALA A 77 -8.52 -6.42 -22.65
CA ALA A 77 -7.45 -6.92 -21.79
C ALA A 77 -6.11 -6.20 -22.04
N TRP A 78 -5.91 -5.65 -23.25
CA TRP A 78 -4.69 -4.91 -23.62
C TRP A 78 -4.47 -3.68 -22.73
N LEU A 79 -5.54 -3.03 -22.29
CA LEU A 79 -5.49 -1.87 -21.39
C LEU A 79 -5.61 -2.29 -19.91
N LEU A 80 -6.50 -3.24 -19.62
CA LEU A 80 -6.83 -3.61 -18.24
C LEU A 80 -5.66 -4.35 -17.54
N ILE A 81 -4.88 -5.16 -18.27
CA ILE A 81 -3.73 -5.86 -17.68
C ILE A 81 -2.62 -4.88 -17.29
N PRO A 82 -2.16 -3.95 -18.15
CA PRO A 82 -1.21 -2.93 -17.72
C PRO A 82 -1.71 -2.07 -16.56
N LEU A 83 -3.00 -1.74 -16.55
CA LEU A 83 -3.62 -1.04 -15.42
C LEU A 83 -3.51 -1.85 -14.13
N PHE A 84 -3.81 -3.15 -14.17
CA PHE A 84 -3.66 -4.03 -13.00
C PHE A 84 -2.21 -4.07 -12.51
N GLY A 85 -1.26 -4.25 -13.43
CA GLY A 85 0.16 -4.24 -13.14
C GLY A 85 0.63 -2.93 -12.49
N ALA A 86 0.16 -1.79 -13.01
CA ALA A 86 0.42 -0.49 -12.39
C ALA A 86 -0.14 -0.38 -10.96
N MET A 87 -1.34 -0.95 -10.69
CA MET A 87 -1.89 -0.99 -9.34
C MET A 87 -1.08 -1.85 -8.38
N VAL A 88 -0.58 -3.01 -8.83
CA VAL A 88 0.36 -3.82 -8.04
C VAL A 88 1.62 -3.01 -7.73
N VAL A 89 2.20 -2.32 -8.71
CA VAL A 89 3.40 -1.48 -8.52
C VAL A 89 3.13 -0.37 -7.51
N VAL A 90 2.00 0.33 -7.60
CA VAL A 90 1.63 1.39 -6.63
C VAL A 90 1.46 0.83 -5.22
N ALA A 91 0.86 -0.35 -5.06
CA ALA A 91 0.73 -1.03 -3.78
C ALA A 91 2.09 -1.41 -3.18
N MET A 92 3.00 -1.96 -3.99
CA MET A 92 4.35 -2.32 -3.56
C MET A 92 5.19 -1.08 -3.24
N LEU A 93 5.09 -0.02 -4.03
CA LEU A 93 5.74 1.26 -3.74
C LEU A 93 5.24 1.86 -2.43
N SER A 94 3.93 1.79 -2.16
CA SER A 94 3.34 2.24 -0.89
C SER A 94 3.89 1.44 0.30
N THR A 95 4.08 0.13 0.13
CA THR A 95 4.74 -0.72 1.12
C THR A 95 6.17 -0.29 1.39
N ILE A 96 6.94 -0.01 0.34
CA ILE A 96 8.34 0.44 0.43
C ILE A 96 8.41 1.78 1.17
N VAL A 97 7.57 2.75 0.77
CA VAL A 97 7.52 4.08 1.40
C VAL A 97 7.14 3.99 2.88
N LEU A 98 6.14 3.17 3.23
CA LEU A 98 5.72 2.99 4.62
C LEU A 98 6.80 2.26 5.44
N GLY A 99 7.38 1.19 4.91
CA GLY A 99 8.39 0.40 5.60
C GLY A 99 9.73 1.12 5.80
N LEU A 100 10.11 1.99 4.86
CA LEU A 100 11.34 2.80 4.94
C LEU A 100 11.13 4.16 5.63
N THR A 101 9.92 4.49 6.08
CA THR A 101 9.71 5.71 6.88
C THR A 101 10.44 5.56 8.22
N PRO A 102 11.33 6.50 8.60
CA PRO A 102 12.01 6.48 9.90
C PRO A 102 11.02 6.52 11.06
N ASP A 103 11.33 5.89 12.19
CA ASP A 103 10.42 5.77 13.32
C ASP A 103 10.12 7.12 13.98
N GLU A 104 11.10 8.01 14.01
CA GLU A 104 10.97 9.37 14.52
C GLU A 104 9.96 10.14 13.67
N ARG A 105 10.12 10.08 12.35
CA ARG A 105 9.22 10.73 11.38
C ARG A 105 7.81 10.14 11.44
N TRP A 106 7.68 8.83 11.68
CA TRP A 106 6.38 8.19 11.87
C TRP A 106 5.69 8.68 13.14
N ALA A 107 6.42 8.71 14.26
CA ALA A 107 5.95 9.15 15.56
C ALA A 107 5.49 10.62 15.52
N GLU A 108 6.31 11.51 14.94
CA GLU A 108 6.01 12.92 14.75
C GLU A 108 4.72 13.14 13.94
N ARG A 109 4.59 12.49 12.77
CA ARG A 109 3.41 12.61 11.90
C ARG A 109 2.11 12.17 12.55
N ARG A 110 2.19 11.28 13.54
CA ARG A 110 1.04 10.71 14.23
C ARG A 110 0.82 11.28 15.63
N GLY A 111 1.69 12.19 16.09
CA GLY A 111 1.62 12.75 17.45
C GLY A 111 1.65 11.66 18.53
N GLN A 112 2.38 10.58 18.29
CA GLN A 112 2.44 9.40 19.15
C GLN A 112 3.86 9.20 19.69
N PRO A 113 4.05 8.52 20.84
CA PRO A 113 5.39 8.24 21.35
C PRO A 113 6.21 7.41 20.34
N LEU A 114 7.53 7.58 20.38
CA LEU A 114 8.46 6.80 19.57
C LEU A 114 8.27 5.31 19.88
N GLN A 115 8.06 4.52 18.84
CA GLN A 115 8.01 3.07 18.93
C GLN A 115 9.05 2.50 17.99
N ASP A 116 9.93 1.68 18.56
CA ASP A 116 11.00 1.02 17.81
C ASP A 116 10.39 -0.07 16.93
N THR A 117 10.43 0.13 15.62
CA THR A 117 10.09 -0.91 14.67
C THR A 117 11.33 -1.69 14.28
N ARG A 118 11.34 -2.95 14.72
CA ARG A 118 12.41 -3.91 14.45
C ARG A 118 12.39 -4.33 12.97
N TRP A 119 12.92 -5.50 12.65
CA TRP A 119 13.05 -6.01 11.28
C TRP A 119 11.75 -6.26 10.49
N ALA A 120 10.58 -6.22 11.14
CA ALA A 120 9.32 -6.61 10.51
C ALA A 120 8.92 -5.76 9.28
N PRO A 121 9.01 -4.41 9.29
CA PRO A 121 8.76 -3.61 8.09
C PRO A 121 9.81 -3.85 7.01
N VAL A 122 11.06 -4.11 7.38
CA VAL A 122 12.16 -4.35 6.43
C VAL A 122 11.91 -5.61 5.59
N ILE A 123 11.45 -6.69 6.23
CA ILE A 123 11.07 -7.92 5.52
C ILE A 123 9.95 -7.64 4.51
N ALA A 124 8.94 -6.86 4.91
CA ALA A 124 7.87 -6.47 3.99
C ALA A 124 8.38 -5.62 2.81
N VAL A 125 9.35 -4.73 3.03
CA VAL A 125 10.01 -3.94 1.97
C VAL A 125 10.75 -4.85 0.98
N VAL A 126 11.50 -5.84 1.47
CA VAL A 126 12.23 -6.79 0.60
C VAL A 126 11.26 -7.55 -0.29
N ILE A 127 10.18 -8.08 0.27
CA ILE A 127 9.13 -8.77 -0.50
C ILE A 127 8.48 -7.82 -1.51
N ALA A 128 8.18 -6.58 -1.08
CA ALA A 128 7.59 -5.57 -1.96
C ALA A 128 8.49 -5.20 -3.14
N LEU A 129 9.81 -5.13 -2.93
CA LEU A 129 10.77 -4.87 -4.01
C LEU A 129 10.77 -6.02 -5.03
N LEU A 130 10.78 -7.27 -4.57
CA LEU A 130 10.74 -8.44 -5.45
C LEU A 130 9.44 -8.50 -6.27
N VAL A 131 8.29 -8.40 -5.59
CA VAL A 131 6.97 -8.46 -6.22
C VAL A 131 6.73 -7.26 -7.12
N GLY A 132 7.07 -6.06 -6.64
CA GLY A 132 6.89 -4.81 -7.39
C GLY A 132 7.77 -4.74 -8.62
N GLY A 133 9.03 -5.17 -8.51
CA GLY A 133 9.95 -5.26 -9.65
C GLY A 133 9.47 -6.25 -10.71
N ALA A 134 9.04 -7.45 -10.30
CA ALA A 134 8.49 -8.45 -11.21
C ALA A 134 7.21 -7.97 -11.89
N ALA A 135 6.29 -7.36 -11.14
CA ALA A 135 5.06 -6.79 -11.69
C ALA A 135 5.34 -5.65 -12.68
N LEU A 136 6.27 -4.74 -12.36
CA LEU A 136 6.66 -3.65 -13.25
C LEU A 136 7.25 -4.18 -14.55
N MET A 137 8.21 -5.10 -14.46
CA MET A 137 8.86 -5.68 -15.63
C MET A 137 7.86 -6.45 -16.51
N GLY A 138 7.00 -7.27 -15.90
CA GLY A 138 5.95 -8.01 -16.62
C GLY A 138 4.95 -7.08 -17.31
N THR A 139 4.56 -5.99 -16.64
CA THR A 139 3.67 -4.97 -17.21
C THR A 139 4.28 -4.28 -18.42
N LEU A 140 5.55 -3.87 -18.33
CA LEU A 140 6.25 -3.21 -19.43
C LEU A 140 6.47 -4.15 -20.61
N ALA A 141 6.84 -5.41 -20.35
CA ALA A 141 7.00 -6.42 -21.39
C ALA A 141 5.70 -6.67 -22.15
N PHE A 142 4.59 -6.86 -21.42
CA PHE A 142 3.27 -7.04 -22.02
C PHE A 142 2.84 -5.80 -22.82
N ALA A 143 2.94 -4.61 -22.23
CA ALA A 143 2.57 -3.37 -22.92
C ALA A 143 3.39 -3.15 -24.20
N GLY A 144 4.69 -3.48 -24.18
CA GLY A 144 5.55 -3.44 -25.35
C GLY A 144 5.10 -4.40 -26.45
N GLN A 145 4.79 -5.65 -26.10
CA GLN A 145 4.27 -6.63 -27.05
C GLN A 145 2.99 -6.13 -27.73
N MET A 146 2.03 -5.65 -26.95
CA MET A 146 0.75 -5.19 -27.48
C MET A 146 0.88 -3.95 -28.37
N PHE A 147 1.79 -3.03 -28.02
CA PHE A 147 2.06 -1.84 -28.84
C PHE A 147 2.57 -2.22 -30.23
N PHE A 148 3.48 -3.19 -30.33
CA PHE A 148 3.99 -3.66 -31.61
C PHE A 148 2.96 -4.49 -32.40
N GLU A 149 2.11 -5.27 -31.72
CA GLU A 149 0.99 -5.97 -32.37
C GLU A 149 -0.02 -4.98 -32.98
N TYR A 150 -0.37 -3.91 -32.26
CA TYR A 150 -1.25 -2.87 -32.76
C TYR A 150 -0.68 -2.15 -34.00
N GLN A 151 0.62 -1.85 -34.00
CA GLN A 151 1.28 -1.21 -35.14
C GLN A 151 1.24 -2.09 -36.39
N LYS A 152 1.45 -3.40 -36.26
CA LYS A 152 1.39 -4.34 -37.39
C LYS A 152 0.01 -4.42 -38.01
N LEU A 153 -1.06 -4.30 -37.21
CA LEU A 153 -2.45 -4.30 -37.71
C LEU A 153 -2.84 -2.99 -38.40
N SER A 154 -2.11 -1.91 -38.14
CA SER A 154 -2.40 -0.56 -38.65
C SER A 154 -1.61 -0.22 -39.92
N ALA A 155 -0.74 -1.13 -40.39
CA ALA A 155 0.12 -0.97 -41.56
C ALA A 155 -0.40 -1.79 -42.75
#